data_AF-A0A557SM36-F1
#
_entry.id   AF-A0A557SM36-F1
#
_cell.length_a   1.000
_cell.length_b   1.000
_cell.length_c   1.000
_cell.angle_alpha   90.00
_cell.angle_beta   90.00
_cell.angle_gamma   90.00
#
_symmetry.space_group_name_H-M   'P 1'
#
loop_
_entity.id
_entity.type
_entity.pdbx_description
1 polymer ?
#
loop_
_entity_poly.entity_id
_entity_poly.type
_entity_poly.pdbx_seq_one_letter_code
_entity_poly.pdbx_strand_id
1 'polypeptide(L)'
;MKERVSEFPDRPTIRRGEEPRAQISIESPTAFPKKRSRGGRGLGRLIVFGFIAYWLYHSGLLEHIPEQAVEVYEQVVETWRSADLPFPKTERPPVSSKPQPPRSIPRKIETAIPRTEVPVVVKPQPIRATKEGTSLEVSIGVGFRPVGFKIGAVSQNVPFSGRPGSLHRRLPRFKGPGQKYGSLDLANGRRHAFVLDTDPQGYQLYVDLNRNGDLTDDGAPLVNRGKGRFANVLKLPLDRASGITQLQGDMELWIYTNDQSWRQDALRFYNRTQLAGQLQINGKRYAAYLADNRVIDGNYLNDGISIDVNGDGKIDRRSESLSPGDQITLDGERFSFTVVR
;
A
#
# COMPACT_ATOMS: atom_id res chain seq x y z
N MET A 1 -40.30 -21.87 -44.08
CA MET A 1 -39.91 -21.74 -42.66
C MET A 1 -39.76 -23.14 -42.09
N LYS A 2 -38.55 -23.55 -41.71
CA LYS A 2 -38.28 -24.85 -41.08
C LYS A 2 -38.04 -24.61 -39.59
N GLU A 3 -38.91 -25.14 -38.75
CA GLU A 3 -38.76 -25.13 -37.30
C GLU A 3 -37.51 -25.93 -36.91
N ARG A 4 -36.66 -25.33 -36.07
CA ARG A 4 -35.55 -26.03 -35.44
C ARG A 4 -36.05 -26.60 -34.12
N VAL A 5 -36.13 -27.92 -34.06
CA VAL A 5 -36.36 -28.71 -32.84
C VAL A 5 -35.11 -28.58 -31.96
N SER A 6 -35.33 -28.20 -30.71
CA SER A 6 -34.30 -27.99 -29.69
C SER A 6 -34.00 -29.29 -28.97
N GLU A 7 -32.84 -29.89 -29.24
CA GLU A 7 -32.27 -31.00 -28.46
C GLU A 7 -31.55 -30.44 -27.22
N PHE A 8 -32.29 -30.27 -26.12
CA PHE A 8 -31.70 -30.20 -24.79
C PHE A 8 -32.18 -31.41 -23.98
N PRO A 9 -31.28 -32.17 -23.33
CA PRO A 9 -31.70 -33.25 -22.46
C PRO A 9 -32.37 -32.69 -21.20
N ASP A 10 -33.54 -33.25 -20.88
CA ASP A 10 -34.29 -32.97 -19.66
C ASP A 10 -33.41 -33.17 -18.42
N ARG A 11 -33.29 -32.13 -17.60
CA ARG A 11 -32.63 -32.23 -16.30
C ARG A 11 -33.59 -32.88 -15.30
N PRO A 12 -33.14 -33.88 -14.52
CA PRO A 12 -33.97 -34.45 -13.46
C PRO A 12 -34.25 -33.39 -12.38
N THR A 13 -35.53 -33.19 -12.09
CA THR A 13 -36.02 -32.38 -10.99
C THR A 13 -35.65 -33.06 -9.66
N ILE A 14 -34.76 -32.43 -8.90
CA ILE A 14 -34.45 -32.87 -7.53
C ILE A 14 -35.67 -32.57 -6.66
N ARG A 15 -36.49 -33.59 -6.39
CA ARG A 15 -37.49 -33.57 -5.32
C ARG A 15 -36.75 -33.55 -3.98
N ARG A 16 -36.90 -32.45 -3.25
CA ARG A 16 -36.44 -32.30 -1.87
C ARG A 16 -37.30 -33.21 -0.99
N GLY A 17 -36.76 -34.37 -0.65
CA GLY A 17 -37.36 -35.32 0.29
C GLY A 17 -37.41 -34.73 1.70
N GLU A 18 -38.58 -34.85 2.31
CA GLU A 18 -38.79 -34.84 3.75
C GLU A 18 -38.02 -36.01 4.37
N GLU A 19 -37.28 -35.75 5.44
CA GLU A 19 -36.81 -36.81 6.34
C GLU A 19 -37.25 -36.53 7.78
N PRO A 20 -37.45 -37.61 8.58
CA PRO A 20 -38.29 -37.59 9.75
C PRO A 20 -37.57 -37.11 11.01
N ARG A 21 -38.32 -36.40 11.86
CA ARG A 21 -37.91 -36.02 13.23
C ARG A 21 -37.70 -37.27 14.08
N ALA A 22 -36.44 -37.62 14.34
CA ALA A 22 -36.09 -38.47 15.47
C ALA A 22 -36.16 -37.64 16.76
N GLN A 23 -37.07 -38.02 17.66
CA GLN A 23 -37.08 -37.55 19.05
C GLN A 23 -35.89 -38.16 19.78
N ILE A 24 -34.89 -37.33 20.09
CA ILE A 24 -33.83 -37.67 21.04
C ILE A 24 -34.22 -37.06 22.37
N SER A 25 -34.65 -37.91 23.30
CA SER A 25 -34.80 -37.61 24.72
C SER A 25 -33.41 -37.41 25.31
N ILE A 26 -33.06 -36.16 25.64
CA ILE A 26 -31.83 -35.85 26.36
C ILE A 26 -32.17 -35.80 27.85
N GLU A 27 -31.71 -36.81 28.59
CA GLU A 27 -31.64 -36.81 30.04
C GLU A 27 -30.78 -35.64 30.53
N SER A 28 -31.26 -35.00 31.60
CA SER A 28 -30.66 -33.80 32.19
C SER A 28 -29.31 -34.11 32.84
N PRO A 29 -28.21 -33.45 32.46
CA PRO A 29 -26.99 -33.52 33.25
C PRO A 29 -27.14 -32.65 34.51
N THR A 30 -26.86 -33.29 35.63
CA THR A 30 -26.73 -32.76 36.98
C THR A 30 -25.86 -31.50 37.06
N ALA A 31 -26.34 -30.55 37.87
CA ALA A 31 -25.75 -29.23 38.05
C ALA A 31 -24.33 -29.30 38.63
N PHE A 32 -23.35 -28.82 37.86
CA PHE A 32 -22.05 -28.41 38.40
C PHE A 32 -22.16 -26.99 39.02
N PRO A 33 -21.57 -26.75 40.21
CA PRO A 33 -21.61 -25.45 40.85
C PRO A 33 -20.81 -24.42 40.03
N LYS A 34 -21.52 -23.48 39.40
CA LYS A 34 -20.95 -22.28 38.75
C LYS A 34 -20.24 -21.42 39.80
N LYS A 35 -18.90 -21.49 39.85
CA LYS A 35 -18.06 -20.51 40.54
C LYS A 35 -18.16 -19.18 39.78
N ARG A 36 -19.00 -18.26 40.27
CA ARG A 36 -19.14 -16.90 39.74
C ARG A 36 -17.82 -16.15 39.89
N SER A 37 -17.06 -15.97 38.80
CA SER A 37 -15.97 -14.98 38.76
C SER A 37 -16.57 -13.57 38.71
N ARG A 38 -16.70 -12.95 39.87
CA ARG A 38 -16.86 -11.48 39.99
C ARG A 38 -15.49 -10.87 39.69
N GLY A 39 -15.22 -10.49 38.44
CA GLY A 39 -13.94 -9.87 38.13
C GLY A 39 -13.67 -9.52 36.66
N GLY A 40 -14.68 -9.11 35.88
CA GLY A 40 -14.48 -8.83 34.45
C GLY A 40 -15.21 -7.61 33.88
N ARG A 41 -16.05 -6.91 34.66
CA ARG A 41 -16.84 -5.77 34.14
C ARG A 41 -16.14 -4.40 34.29
N GLY A 42 -15.04 -4.33 35.03
CA GLY A 42 -14.28 -3.08 35.22
C GLY A 42 -13.37 -2.74 34.03
N LEU A 43 -12.62 -3.73 33.53
CA LEU A 43 -11.58 -3.49 32.52
C LEU A 43 -12.13 -3.03 31.16
N GLY A 44 -13.26 -3.61 30.72
CA GLY A 44 -13.86 -3.26 29.43
C GLY A 44 -14.37 -1.83 29.38
N ARG A 45 -14.79 -1.24 30.51
CA ARG A 45 -15.21 0.16 30.57
C ARG A 45 -14.02 1.11 30.46
N LEU A 46 -12.90 0.80 31.12
CA LEU A 46 -11.69 1.63 31.07
C LEU A 46 -11.12 1.75 29.65
N ILE A 47 -11.11 0.67 28.85
CA ILE A 47 -10.60 0.70 27.47
C ILE A 47 -11.44 1.62 26.58
N VAL A 48 -12.77 1.56 26.71
CA VAL A 48 -13.69 2.40 25.91
C VAL A 48 -13.56 3.87 26.30
N PHE A 49 -13.47 4.18 27.60
CA PHE A 49 -13.28 5.56 28.06
C PHE A 49 -11.92 6.14 27.63
N GLY A 50 -10.84 5.35 27.70
CA GLY A 50 -9.53 5.78 27.22
C GLY A 50 -9.50 6.08 25.73
N PHE A 51 -10.19 5.26 24.91
CA PHE A 51 -10.27 5.49 23.47
C PHE A 51 -11.09 6.73 23.11
N ILE A 52 -12.21 6.98 23.81
CA ILE A 52 -13.03 8.17 23.62
C ILE A 52 -12.27 9.45 24.03
N ALA A 53 -11.56 9.42 25.17
CA ALA A 53 -10.75 10.56 25.62
C ALA A 53 -9.61 10.87 24.65
N TYR A 54 -8.92 9.84 24.16
CA TYR A 54 -7.86 9.97 23.16
C TYR A 54 -8.37 10.54 21.83
N TRP A 55 -9.52 10.04 21.34
CA TRP A 55 -10.14 10.52 20.12
C TRP A 55 -10.62 11.98 20.24
N LEU A 56 -11.24 12.34 21.36
CA LEU A 56 -11.64 13.72 21.67
C LEU A 56 -10.42 14.66 21.72
N TYR A 57 -9.32 14.26 22.35
CA TYR A 57 -8.10 15.07 22.43
C TYR A 57 -7.47 15.32 21.04
N HIS A 58 -7.41 14.31 20.17
CA HIS A 58 -6.83 14.47 18.84
C HIS A 58 -7.75 15.09 17.78
N SER A 59 -9.05 15.19 18.05
CA SER A 59 -10.01 15.82 17.14
C SER A 59 -10.08 17.36 17.26
N GLY A 60 -9.33 17.96 18.19
CA GLY A 60 -9.39 19.42 18.46
C GLY A 60 -10.66 19.87 19.18
N LEU A 61 -11.57 18.94 19.50
CA LEU A 61 -12.84 19.24 20.17
C LEU A 61 -12.66 19.69 21.64
N LEU A 62 -11.45 19.53 22.20
CA LEU A 62 -11.15 19.84 23.60
C LEU A 62 -10.51 21.22 23.84
N GLU A 63 -10.44 22.09 22.83
CA GLU A 63 -9.89 23.46 23.01
C GLU A 63 -10.70 24.34 23.98
N HIS A 64 -11.88 23.91 24.44
CA HIS A 64 -12.76 24.67 25.35
C HIS A 64 -13.10 23.94 26.65
N ILE A 65 -12.27 22.99 27.09
CA ILE A 65 -12.55 22.24 28.32
C ILE A 65 -12.11 22.99 29.60
N PRO A 66 -12.92 23.01 30.67
CA PRO A 66 -12.53 23.55 31.97
C PRO A 66 -11.38 22.74 32.60
N GLU A 67 -10.41 23.43 33.22
CA GLU A 67 -9.16 22.88 33.80
C GLU A 67 -9.36 21.62 34.64
N GLN A 68 -10.51 21.49 35.32
CA GLN A 68 -10.87 20.34 36.16
C GLN A 68 -10.89 19.00 35.40
N ALA A 69 -11.17 18.99 34.11
CA ALA A 69 -11.20 17.74 33.32
C ALA A 69 -9.80 17.30 32.86
N VAL A 70 -8.81 18.20 32.85
CA VAL A 70 -7.41 17.87 32.58
C VAL A 70 -6.83 17.07 33.76
N GLU A 71 -7.11 17.49 35.00
CA GLU A 71 -6.69 16.74 36.20
C GLU A 71 -7.26 15.31 36.24
N VAL A 72 -8.53 15.14 35.87
CA VAL A 72 -9.16 13.81 35.80
C VAL A 72 -8.52 12.94 34.71
N TYR A 73 -8.16 13.52 33.57
CA TYR A 73 -7.45 12.80 32.50
C TYR A 73 -6.06 12.34 32.95
N GLU A 74 -5.29 13.20 33.60
CA GLU A 74 -3.96 12.85 34.11
C GLU A 74 -4.01 11.74 35.17
N GLN A 75 -4.96 11.80 36.12
CA GLN A 75 -5.17 10.72 37.10
C GLN A 75 -5.49 9.37 36.44
N VAL A 76 -6.32 9.37 35.38
CA VAL A 76 -6.66 8.13 34.66
C VAL A 76 -5.45 7.58 33.91
N VAL A 77 -4.66 8.44 33.26
CA VAL A 77 -3.43 8.03 32.54
C VAL A 77 -2.39 7.45 33.50
N GLU A 78 -2.22 8.04 34.68
CA GLU A 78 -1.26 7.58 35.68
C GLU A 78 -1.65 6.23 36.29
N THR A 79 -2.95 6.00 36.49
CA THR A 79 -3.51 4.70 36.89
C THR A 79 -3.29 3.62 35.81
N TRP A 80 -3.27 4.01 34.53
CA TRP A 80 -3.01 3.09 33.42
C TRP A 80 -1.52 2.75 33.26
N ARG A 81 -0.61 3.70 33.53
CA ARG A 81 0.84 3.46 33.46
C ARG A 81 1.35 2.50 34.54
N SER A 82 0.68 2.44 35.68
CA SER A 82 1.06 1.61 36.82
C SER A 82 0.53 0.16 36.75
N ALA A 83 -0.25 -0.18 35.73
CA ALA A 83 -0.67 -1.55 35.49
C ALA A 83 0.41 -2.35 34.74
N ASP A 84 1.31 -3.00 35.49
CA ASP A 84 2.30 -3.96 34.94
C ASP A 84 1.60 -5.14 34.25
N LEU A 85 1.47 -5.07 32.93
CA LEU A 85 0.98 -6.18 32.13
C LEU A 85 2.10 -7.22 31.97
N PRO A 86 1.85 -8.50 32.27
CA PRO A 86 2.87 -9.53 32.14
C PRO A 86 3.27 -9.73 30.67
N PHE A 87 4.57 -9.76 30.40
CA PHE A 87 5.11 -10.04 29.08
C PHE A 87 4.64 -11.42 28.56
N PRO A 88 4.24 -11.53 27.28
CA PRO A 88 3.93 -12.82 26.69
C PRO A 88 5.18 -13.70 26.67
N LYS A 89 5.07 -14.89 27.28
CA LYS A 89 6.12 -15.92 27.23
C LYS A 89 6.33 -16.32 25.76
N THR A 90 7.49 -16.00 25.23
CA THR A 90 7.94 -16.44 23.91
C THR A 90 8.43 -17.89 24.03
N GLU A 91 7.67 -18.82 23.47
CA GLU A 91 8.12 -20.19 23.29
C GLU A 91 9.25 -20.21 22.25
N ARG A 92 10.43 -20.69 22.66
CA ARG A 92 11.58 -20.87 21.76
C ARG A 92 11.28 -22.00 20.77
N PRO A 93 11.53 -21.83 19.46
CA PRO A 93 11.45 -22.93 18.51
C PRO A 93 12.56 -23.96 18.76
N PRO A 94 12.33 -25.25 18.44
CA PRO A 94 13.31 -26.31 18.65
C PRO A 94 14.51 -26.15 17.71
N VAL A 95 15.68 -26.46 18.26
CA VAL A 95 16.97 -26.52 17.57
C VAL A 95 16.92 -27.64 16.53
N SER A 96 16.92 -27.28 15.25
CA SER A 96 16.99 -28.24 14.13
C SER A 96 18.42 -28.39 13.60
N SER A 97 18.83 -29.66 13.59
CA SER A 97 19.89 -30.38 12.87
C SER A 97 20.99 -29.65 12.08
N LYS A 98 22.21 -30.15 12.29
CA LYS A 98 23.48 -29.79 11.64
C LYS A 98 23.40 -29.82 10.10
N PRO A 99 24.05 -28.86 9.40
CA PRO A 99 24.18 -28.90 7.95
C PRO A 99 25.19 -29.97 7.50
N GLN A 100 24.79 -30.77 6.50
CA GLN A 100 25.70 -31.66 5.77
C GLN A 100 26.63 -30.85 4.85
N PRO A 101 27.89 -31.29 4.66
CA PRO A 101 28.81 -30.64 3.75
C PRO A 101 28.40 -30.84 2.28
N PRO A 102 28.56 -29.82 1.43
CA PRO A 102 28.18 -29.91 0.02
C PRO A 102 29.09 -30.87 -0.75
N ARG A 103 28.47 -31.76 -1.53
CA ARG A 103 29.13 -32.58 -2.55
C ARG A 103 29.72 -31.68 -3.63
N SER A 104 31.02 -31.81 -3.87
CA SER A 104 31.75 -31.19 -4.97
C SER A 104 31.19 -31.63 -6.33
N ILE A 105 30.68 -30.67 -7.10
CA ILE A 105 30.28 -30.88 -8.50
C ILE A 105 31.50 -30.64 -9.40
N PRO A 106 31.77 -31.51 -10.40
CA PRO A 106 32.87 -31.31 -11.33
C PRO A 106 32.69 -30.04 -12.18
N ARG A 107 33.77 -29.27 -12.25
CA ARG A 107 33.90 -27.96 -12.89
C ARG A 107 33.76 -28.11 -14.40
N LYS A 108 32.63 -27.66 -14.95
CA LYS A 108 32.38 -27.61 -16.40
C LYS A 108 33.19 -26.44 -16.98
N ILE A 109 33.91 -26.72 -18.07
CA ILE A 109 34.79 -25.79 -18.77
C ILE A 109 34.01 -24.54 -19.19
N GLU A 110 34.52 -23.39 -18.75
CA GLU A 110 33.91 -22.07 -18.85
C GLU A 110 34.24 -21.47 -20.23
N THR A 111 33.28 -21.54 -21.14
CA THR A 111 33.36 -20.83 -22.42
C THR A 111 33.35 -19.33 -22.13
N ALA A 112 34.40 -18.62 -22.54
CA ALA A 112 34.56 -17.18 -22.33
C ALA A 112 33.36 -16.41 -22.90
N ILE A 113 32.45 -15.98 -22.03
CA ILE A 113 31.35 -15.09 -22.38
C ILE A 113 31.96 -13.71 -22.64
N PRO A 114 31.65 -13.05 -23.77
CA PRO A 114 32.12 -11.70 -24.05
C PRO A 114 31.71 -10.77 -22.90
N ARG A 115 32.71 -10.10 -22.34
CA ARG A 115 32.59 -9.21 -21.19
C ARG A 115 31.66 -8.06 -21.57
N THR A 116 30.39 -8.14 -21.18
CA THR A 116 29.44 -7.03 -21.32
C THR A 116 30.02 -5.84 -20.59
N GLU A 117 30.33 -4.77 -21.32
CA GLU A 117 30.80 -3.52 -20.73
C GLU A 117 29.76 -3.04 -19.72
N VAL A 118 30.17 -2.92 -18.46
CA VAL A 118 29.31 -2.46 -17.38
C VAL A 118 28.92 -1.02 -17.72
N PRO A 119 27.62 -0.68 -17.80
CA PRO A 119 27.20 0.68 -18.13
C PRO A 119 27.84 1.67 -17.15
N VAL A 120 28.49 2.69 -17.69
CA VAL A 120 29.13 3.76 -16.92
C VAL A 120 28.08 4.40 -16.01
N VAL A 121 28.25 4.23 -14.69
CA VAL A 121 27.37 4.84 -13.69
C VAL A 121 27.62 6.35 -13.72
N VAL A 122 26.79 7.09 -14.45
CA VAL A 122 26.81 8.56 -14.45
C VAL A 122 26.50 9.03 -13.03
N LYS A 123 27.46 9.71 -12.40
CA LYS A 123 27.26 10.29 -11.06
C LYS A 123 26.19 11.38 -11.16
N PRO A 124 25.16 11.40 -10.28
CA PRO A 124 24.16 12.45 -10.27
C PRO A 124 24.84 13.82 -10.12
N GLN A 125 24.51 14.77 -10.98
CA GLN A 125 24.95 16.14 -10.78
C GLN A 125 24.14 16.76 -9.64
N PRO A 126 24.78 17.46 -8.70
CA PRO A 126 24.06 18.15 -7.64
C PRO A 126 23.18 19.24 -8.24
N ILE A 127 21.95 19.31 -7.76
CA ILE A 127 20.97 20.32 -8.17
C ILE A 127 21.31 21.59 -7.41
N ARG A 128 21.64 22.64 -8.17
CA ARG A 128 21.74 24.00 -7.63
C ARG A 128 20.35 24.57 -7.58
N ALA A 129 19.83 24.80 -6.39
CA ALA A 129 18.61 25.55 -6.23
C ALA A 129 18.87 27.02 -6.61
N THR A 130 18.04 27.58 -7.47
CA THR A 130 18.00 29.02 -7.73
C THR A 130 17.42 29.72 -6.50
N LYS A 131 18.21 30.60 -5.90
CA LYS A 131 17.83 31.30 -4.66
C LYS A 131 17.05 32.56 -5.02
N GLU A 132 15.73 32.54 -4.85
CA GLU A 132 14.90 33.74 -4.73
C GLU A 132 14.56 33.93 -3.25
N GLY A 133 15.43 34.63 -2.52
CA GLY A 133 15.28 34.80 -1.08
C GLY A 133 15.47 33.49 -0.30
N THR A 134 14.48 33.11 0.51
CA THR A 134 14.47 31.84 1.28
C THR A 134 13.76 30.70 0.55
N SER A 135 13.26 30.93 -0.66
CA SER A 135 12.59 29.92 -1.47
C SER A 135 13.57 29.31 -2.47
N LEU A 136 13.60 27.98 -2.52
CA LEU A 136 14.48 27.20 -3.39
C LEU A 136 13.62 26.38 -4.37
N GLU A 137 13.84 26.62 -5.67
CA GLU A 137 13.25 25.78 -6.71
C GLU A 137 14.11 24.54 -6.96
N VAL A 138 13.47 23.37 -6.99
CA VAL A 138 14.10 22.08 -7.20
C VAL A 138 13.52 21.44 -8.46
N SER A 139 14.26 21.51 -9.57
CA SER A 139 13.87 20.84 -10.82
C SER A 139 14.12 19.34 -10.72
N ILE A 140 13.08 18.54 -10.94
CA ILE A 140 13.17 17.07 -10.85
C ILE A 140 13.52 16.42 -12.17
N GLY A 141 13.40 17.14 -13.29
CA GLY A 141 13.91 16.70 -14.58
C GLY A 141 15.44 16.63 -14.65
N VAL A 142 16.16 17.19 -13.67
CA VAL A 142 17.63 17.18 -13.63
C VAL A 142 18.12 16.64 -12.29
N GLY A 143 18.97 15.62 -12.30
CA GLY A 143 19.67 15.14 -11.10
C GLY A 143 18.89 14.19 -10.19
N PHE A 144 17.56 14.08 -10.35
CA PHE A 144 16.77 13.02 -9.74
C PHE A 144 16.73 11.77 -10.61
N ARG A 145 16.65 10.60 -9.97
CA ARG A 145 16.51 9.29 -10.62
C ARG A 145 15.57 8.38 -9.84
N PRO A 146 14.87 7.44 -10.50
CA PRO A 146 14.05 6.48 -9.80
C PRO A 146 14.90 5.59 -8.90
N VAL A 147 14.38 5.33 -7.71
CA VAL A 147 14.89 4.41 -6.70
C VAL A 147 13.73 3.65 -6.07
N GLY A 148 14.03 2.57 -5.35
CA GLY A 148 13.06 1.91 -4.47
C GLY A 148 12.84 2.71 -3.18
N PHE A 149 12.31 2.03 -2.15
CA PHE A 149 11.99 2.68 -0.89
C PHE A 149 13.18 3.28 -0.14
N LYS A 150 13.04 4.56 0.18
CA LYS A 150 13.85 5.35 1.12
C LYS A 150 12.99 5.98 2.20
N ILE A 151 11.80 6.41 1.82
CA ILE A 151 10.72 6.84 2.70
C ILE A 151 9.67 5.73 2.73
N GLY A 152 8.98 5.52 3.85
CA GLY A 152 7.87 4.54 3.85
C GLY A 152 6.73 5.01 2.94
N ALA A 153 6.06 4.07 2.28
CA ALA A 153 4.94 4.35 1.38
C ALA A 153 3.61 4.51 2.13
N VAL A 154 2.69 5.27 1.54
CA VAL A 154 1.28 5.34 1.95
C VAL A 154 0.44 4.58 0.93
N SER A 155 -0.56 3.81 1.39
CA SER A 155 -1.48 3.09 0.52
C SER A 155 -2.79 3.83 0.32
N GLN A 156 -3.29 3.81 -0.91
CA GLN A 156 -4.60 4.35 -1.27
C GLN A 156 -5.61 3.22 -1.52
N ASN A 157 -6.86 3.47 -1.12
CA ASN A 157 -8.00 2.61 -1.44
C ASN A 157 -8.62 3.05 -2.76
N VAL A 158 -9.01 2.08 -3.58
CA VAL A 158 -9.75 2.27 -4.82
C VAL A 158 -11.00 1.42 -4.75
N PRO A 159 -12.20 2.03 -4.75
CA PRO A 159 -13.42 1.27 -4.66
C PRO A 159 -13.64 0.43 -5.91
N PHE A 160 -14.15 -0.77 -5.69
CA PHE A 160 -14.70 -1.63 -6.72
C PHE A 160 -16.17 -1.26 -6.99
N SER A 161 -16.58 -1.48 -8.22
CA SER A 161 -17.96 -1.60 -8.64
C SER A 161 -18.26 -3.04 -9.05
N GLY A 162 -19.50 -3.47 -8.84
CA GLY A 162 -20.01 -4.75 -9.35
C GLY A 162 -20.40 -4.71 -10.83
N ARG A 163 -20.33 -3.55 -11.49
CA ARG A 163 -20.71 -3.35 -12.89
C ARG A 163 -19.68 -2.49 -13.63
N PRO A 164 -19.49 -2.72 -14.94
CA PRO A 164 -18.65 -1.85 -15.76
C PRO A 164 -19.19 -0.42 -15.76
N GLY A 165 -18.28 0.54 -15.69
CA GLY A 165 -18.59 1.97 -15.82
C GLY A 165 -18.47 2.44 -17.27
N SER A 166 -18.63 3.75 -17.48
CA SER A 166 -18.51 4.38 -18.81
C SER A 166 -17.10 4.30 -19.42
N LEU A 167 -16.09 4.01 -18.60
CA LEU A 167 -14.71 3.83 -19.04
C LEU A 167 -14.46 2.45 -19.65
N HIS A 168 -15.35 1.49 -19.42
CA HIS A 168 -15.21 0.10 -19.88
C HIS A 168 -15.99 -0.10 -21.18
N ARG A 169 -15.44 0.38 -22.31
CA ARG A 169 -16.08 0.29 -23.63
C ARG A 169 -16.06 -1.13 -24.20
N ARG A 170 -14.96 -1.86 -23.97
CA ARG A 170 -14.82 -3.26 -24.40
C ARG A 170 -14.08 -4.05 -23.34
N LEU A 171 -14.63 -5.22 -23.03
CA LEU A 171 -14.18 -6.11 -21.98
C LEU A 171 -13.60 -7.39 -22.59
N PRO A 172 -12.54 -7.97 -21.99
CA PRO A 172 -12.03 -9.27 -22.39
C PRO A 172 -13.04 -10.37 -22.05
N ARG A 173 -12.84 -11.54 -22.65
CA ARG A 173 -13.60 -12.73 -22.27
C ARG A 173 -13.06 -13.25 -20.93
N PHE A 174 -13.82 -13.03 -19.88
CA PHE A 174 -13.48 -13.49 -18.53
C PHE A 174 -13.57 -15.01 -18.40
N LYS A 175 -12.74 -15.55 -17.51
CA LYS A 175 -12.76 -16.96 -17.13
C LYS A 175 -13.47 -17.17 -15.79
N GLY A 176 -13.44 -16.15 -14.93
CA GLY A 176 -14.06 -16.19 -13.62
C GLY A 176 -15.58 -16.04 -13.63
N PRO A 177 -16.27 -16.58 -12.61
CA PRO A 177 -17.69 -16.37 -12.40
C PRO A 177 -18.05 -14.95 -11.95
N GLY A 178 -17.06 -14.09 -11.63
CA GLY A 178 -17.31 -12.76 -11.10
C GLY A 178 -16.21 -11.77 -11.45
N GLN A 179 -16.59 -10.50 -11.59
CA GLN A 179 -15.69 -9.41 -11.93
C GLN A 179 -15.91 -8.22 -11.00
N LYS A 180 -14.82 -7.55 -10.64
CA LYS A 180 -14.83 -6.27 -9.92
C LYS A 180 -14.19 -5.21 -10.79
N TYR A 181 -14.88 -4.10 -10.97
CA TYR A 181 -14.49 -3.02 -11.87
C TYR A 181 -13.97 -1.84 -11.05
N GLY A 182 -13.06 -1.04 -11.59
CA GLY A 182 -12.67 0.22 -10.95
C GLY A 182 -11.82 1.06 -11.88
N SER A 183 -11.22 2.12 -11.32
CA SER A 183 -10.31 2.98 -12.05
C SER A 183 -9.22 3.55 -11.15
N LEU A 184 -8.02 3.71 -11.69
CA LEU A 184 -6.89 4.37 -11.04
C LEU A 184 -6.68 5.75 -11.66
N ASP A 185 -6.61 6.79 -10.85
CA ASP A 185 -6.22 8.12 -11.29
C ASP A 185 -4.70 8.26 -11.14
N LEU A 186 -3.98 8.15 -12.25
CA LEU A 186 -2.50 8.15 -12.33
C LEU A 186 -2.04 9.17 -13.37
N ALA A 187 -0.74 9.35 -13.57
CA ALA A 187 -0.21 10.10 -14.71
C ALA A 187 -0.72 11.54 -14.84
N ASN A 188 -0.72 12.30 -13.73
CA ASN A 188 -1.31 13.64 -13.66
C ASN A 188 -2.83 13.63 -13.90
N GLY A 189 -3.58 12.83 -13.14
CA GLY A 189 -5.05 12.79 -13.19
C GLY A 189 -5.64 12.07 -14.40
N ARG A 190 -4.82 11.28 -15.12
CA ARG A 190 -5.30 10.39 -16.18
C ARG A 190 -5.88 9.13 -15.55
N ARG A 191 -7.12 8.87 -15.90
CA ARG A 191 -7.87 7.72 -15.39
C ARG A 191 -7.60 6.47 -16.23
N HIS A 192 -7.21 5.39 -15.56
CA HIS A 192 -7.02 4.05 -16.13
C HIS A 192 -8.10 3.11 -15.61
N ALA A 193 -8.97 2.59 -16.48
CA ALA A 193 -9.95 1.59 -16.10
C ALA A 193 -9.25 0.26 -15.77
N PHE A 194 -9.80 -0.52 -14.84
CA PHE A 194 -9.35 -1.88 -14.62
C PHE A 194 -10.52 -2.83 -14.35
N VAL A 195 -10.27 -4.13 -14.53
CA VAL A 195 -11.15 -5.21 -14.13
C VAL A 195 -10.35 -6.31 -13.44
N LEU A 196 -10.77 -6.68 -12.24
CA LEU A 196 -10.27 -7.83 -11.50
C LEU A 196 -11.23 -9.02 -11.70
N ASP A 197 -10.80 -10.01 -12.47
CA ASP A 197 -11.54 -11.25 -12.72
C ASP A 197 -11.25 -12.28 -11.61
N THR A 198 -12.31 -12.88 -11.06
CA THR A 198 -12.21 -13.88 -9.99
C THR A 198 -12.11 -15.29 -10.57
N ASP A 199 -11.11 -15.55 -11.42
CA ASP A 199 -10.90 -16.85 -12.06
C ASP A 199 -10.70 -17.98 -11.01
N PRO A 200 -11.34 -19.17 -11.17
CA PRO A 200 -11.16 -20.30 -10.27
C PRO A 200 -9.70 -20.71 -10.02
N GLN A 201 -8.81 -20.46 -10.98
CA GLN A 201 -7.37 -20.73 -10.88
C GLN A 201 -6.59 -19.62 -10.17
N GLY A 202 -7.22 -18.47 -9.89
CA GLY A 202 -6.63 -17.33 -9.22
C GLY A 202 -7.04 -16.00 -9.86
N TYR A 203 -6.85 -14.91 -9.14
CA TYR A 203 -7.27 -13.58 -9.58
C TYR A 203 -6.38 -13.04 -10.72
N GLN A 204 -7.02 -12.38 -11.69
CA GLN A 204 -6.36 -11.75 -12.84
C GLN A 204 -6.82 -10.29 -12.97
N LEU A 205 -5.87 -9.35 -13.08
CA LEU A 205 -6.15 -7.93 -13.22
C LEU A 205 -5.84 -7.47 -14.64
N TYR A 206 -6.87 -6.99 -15.33
CA TYR A 206 -6.78 -6.29 -16.62
C TYR A 206 -6.77 -4.79 -16.35
N VAL A 207 -5.88 -4.05 -17.00
CA VAL A 207 -5.75 -2.59 -16.83
C VAL A 207 -5.71 -1.95 -18.21
N ASP A 208 -6.53 -0.93 -18.42
CA ASP A 208 -6.55 -0.08 -19.61
C ASP A 208 -5.36 0.89 -19.55
N LEU A 209 -4.20 0.45 -20.06
CA LEU A 209 -2.94 1.19 -20.02
C LEU A 209 -2.92 2.32 -21.05
N ASN A 210 -3.57 2.12 -22.19
CA ASN A 210 -3.62 3.12 -23.26
C ASN A 210 -4.77 4.14 -23.10
N ARG A 211 -5.73 3.86 -22.21
CA ARG A 211 -6.89 4.69 -21.82
C ARG A 211 -7.94 4.86 -22.91
N ASN A 212 -8.09 3.88 -23.80
CA ASN A 212 -9.09 3.93 -24.87
C ASN A 212 -10.44 3.27 -24.47
N GLY A 213 -10.49 2.64 -23.30
CA GLY A 213 -11.63 1.89 -22.76
C GLY A 213 -11.78 0.45 -23.27
N ASP A 214 -10.85 -0.03 -24.09
CA ASP A 214 -10.79 -1.39 -24.61
C ASP A 214 -9.74 -2.21 -23.87
N LEU A 215 -10.14 -2.94 -22.82
CA LEU A 215 -9.20 -3.76 -22.03
C LEU A 215 -8.69 -5.01 -22.78
N THR A 216 -8.95 -5.14 -24.08
CA THR A 216 -8.50 -6.27 -24.90
C THR A 216 -7.21 -6.02 -25.68
N ASP A 217 -6.71 -4.78 -25.69
CA ASP A 217 -5.51 -4.39 -26.46
C ASP A 217 -4.29 -3.94 -25.61
N ASP A 218 -4.39 -4.01 -24.27
CA ASP A 218 -3.30 -3.64 -23.34
C ASP A 218 -2.33 -4.78 -22.99
N GLY A 219 -2.51 -5.95 -23.61
CA GLY A 219 -1.70 -7.15 -23.37
C GLY A 219 -2.31 -8.13 -22.37
N ALA A 220 -1.47 -9.01 -21.83
CA ALA A 220 -1.93 -10.07 -20.93
C ALA A 220 -2.28 -9.52 -19.53
N PRO A 221 -3.29 -10.10 -18.85
CA PRO A 221 -3.62 -9.68 -17.49
C PRO A 221 -2.48 -9.95 -16.52
N LEU A 222 -2.39 -9.12 -15.49
CA LEU A 222 -1.52 -9.38 -14.34
C LEU A 222 -2.10 -10.56 -13.55
N VAL A 223 -1.34 -11.64 -13.44
CA VAL A 223 -1.68 -12.80 -12.60
C VAL A 223 -1.34 -12.52 -11.14
N ASN A 224 -2.07 -13.10 -10.19
CA ASN A 224 -1.71 -12.97 -8.78
C ASN A 224 -0.31 -13.58 -8.51
N ARG A 225 0.59 -12.79 -7.91
CA ARG A 225 1.96 -13.20 -7.52
C ARG A 225 2.27 -13.01 -6.04
N GLY A 226 1.30 -12.54 -5.24
CA GLY A 226 1.49 -12.30 -3.82
C GLY A 226 0.52 -13.07 -2.94
N LYS A 227 0.52 -12.72 -1.65
CA LYS A 227 -0.38 -13.29 -0.65
C LYS A 227 -1.72 -12.54 -0.65
N GLY A 228 -2.78 -13.22 -0.21
CA GLY A 228 -4.14 -12.68 -0.22
C GLY A 228 -4.91 -13.07 -1.49
N ARG A 229 -5.93 -12.29 -1.86
CA ARG A 229 -6.74 -12.58 -3.04
C ARG A 229 -5.99 -12.19 -4.32
N PHE A 230 -5.48 -10.97 -4.36
CA PHE A 230 -4.65 -10.51 -5.46
C PHE A 230 -3.51 -9.65 -4.94
N ALA A 231 -2.33 -9.81 -5.51
CA ALA A 231 -1.20 -8.93 -5.31
C ALA A 231 -0.20 -9.05 -6.47
N ASN A 232 0.14 -7.93 -7.12
CA ASN A 232 1.17 -7.87 -8.14
C ASN A 232 1.71 -6.43 -8.32
N VAL A 233 2.79 -6.28 -9.07
CA VAL A 233 3.35 -4.98 -9.48
C VAL A 233 2.75 -4.59 -10.83
N LEU A 234 2.12 -3.41 -10.89
CA LEU A 234 1.82 -2.72 -12.15
C LEU A 234 3.00 -1.81 -12.48
N LYS A 235 3.54 -1.96 -13.69
CA LYS A 235 4.64 -1.12 -14.20
C LYS A 235 4.11 -0.15 -15.25
N LEU A 236 4.46 1.11 -15.11
CA LEU A 236 4.13 2.17 -16.06
C LEU A 236 5.42 2.91 -16.41
N PRO A 237 5.65 3.32 -17.67
CA PRO A 237 6.80 4.18 -17.99
C PRO A 237 6.74 5.46 -17.14
N LEU A 238 7.81 5.75 -16.39
CA LEU A 238 7.83 6.84 -15.41
C LEU A 238 7.64 8.21 -16.07
N ASP A 239 8.18 8.40 -17.27
CA ASP A 239 8.02 9.61 -18.06
C ASP A 239 6.54 9.87 -18.42
N ARG A 240 5.82 8.82 -18.81
CA ARG A 240 4.38 8.88 -19.11
C ARG A 240 3.54 9.03 -17.85
N ALA A 241 3.94 8.36 -16.78
CA ALA A 241 3.25 8.36 -15.49
C ALA A 241 3.53 9.59 -14.63
N SER A 242 4.59 10.35 -14.89
CA SER A 242 4.84 11.64 -14.23
C SER A 242 4.56 12.82 -15.15
N GLY A 243 4.49 12.59 -16.46
CA GLY A 243 4.43 13.66 -17.46
C GLY A 243 5.73 14.46 -17.59
N ILE A 244 6.83 13.96 -17.03
CA ILE A 244 8.16 14.60 -17.05
C ILE A 244 9.09 13.73 -17.88
N THR A 245 9.38 14.16 -19.11
CA THR A 245 10.08 13.36 -20.12
C THR A 245 11.52 13.01 -19.73
N GLN A 246 12.11 13.75 -18.80
CA GLN A 246 13.46 13.51 -18.29
C GLN A 246 13.51 12.37 -17.25
N LEU A 247 12.38 12.01 -16.64
CA LEU A 247 12.31 10.93 -15.67
C LEU A 247 12.15 9.58 -16.38
N GLN A 248 13.28 8.98 -16.71
CA GLN A 248 13.35 7.67 -17.36
C GLN A 248 13.21 6.52 -16.34
N GLY A 249 12.67 5.38 -16.79
CA GLY A 249 12.51 4.16 -15.98
C GLY A 249 11.05 3.74 -15.82
N ASP A 250 10.79 2.87 -14.85
CA ASP A 250 9.44 2.40 -14.52
C ASP A 250 8.95 3.06 -13.23
N MET A 251 7.69 3.52 -13.23
CA MET A 251 6.89 3.65 -12.03
C MET A 251 6.26 2.29 -11.69
N GLU A 252 6.62 1.76 -10.53
CA GLU A 252 6.09 0.51 -10.00
C GLU A 252 5.02 0.76 -8.93
N LEU A 253 3.79 0.34 -9.18
CA LEU A 253 2.71 0.34 -8.19
C LEU A 253 2.54 -1.08 -7.62
N TRP A 254 2.63 -1.23 -6.30
CA TRP A 254 2.21 -2.48 -5.66
C TRP A 254 0.70 -2.48 -5.50
N ILE A 255 0.00 -3.28 -6.29
CA ILE A 255 -1.46 -3.37 -6.30
C ILE A 255 -1.89 -4.65 -5.62
N TYR A 256 -2.82 -4.58 -4.67
CA TYR A 256 -3.28 -5.74 -3.92
C TYR A 256 -4.72 -5.61 -3.41
N THR A 257 -5.35 -6.75 -3.14
CA THR A 257 -6.55 -6.84 -2.31
C THR A 257 -6.46 -8.09 -1.43
N ASN A 258 -6.60 -7.91 -0.12
CA ASN A 258 -6.65 -8.99 0.86
C ASN A 258 -8.12 -9.21 1.28
N ASP A 259 -8.39 -10.13 2.21
CA ASP A 259 -9.77 -10.39 2.65
C ASP A 259 -10.46 -9.17 3.26
N GLN A 260 -9.72 -8.30 3.95
CA GLN A 260 -10.29 -7.09 4.52
C GLN A 260 -10.68 -6.10 3.43
N SER A 261 -9.76 -5.76 2.52
CA SER A 261 -10.02 -4.86 1.40
C SER A 261 -11.10 -5.40 0.48
N TRP A 262 -11.16 -6.72 0.27
CA TRP A 262 -12.19 -7.37 -0.53
C TRP A 262 -13.59 -7.20 0.06
N ARG A 263 -13.74 -7.36 1.39
CA ARG A 263 -15.02 -7.11 2.09
C ARG A 263 -15.42 -5.63 2.06
N GLN A 264 -14.45 -4.75 1.92
CA GLN A 264 -14.67 -3.30 1.73
C GLN A 264 -14.92 -2.94 0.27
N ASP A 265 -15.06 -3.93 -0.62
CA ASP A 265 -15.13 -3.74 -2.06
C ASP A 265 -14.03 -2.80 -2.55
N ALA A 266 -12.77 -3.08 -2.20
CA ALA A 266 -11.65 -2.22 -2.52
C ALA A 266 -10.41 -2.96 -3.03
N LEU A 267 -9.76 -2.34 -4.00
CA LEU A 267 -8.35 -2.55 -4.34
C LEU A 267 -7.51 -1.56 -3.52
N ARG A 268 -6.30 -1.96 -3.15
CA ARG A 268 -5.33 -1.07 -2.54
C ARG A 268 -4.09 -1.01 -3.39
N PHE A 269 -3.42 0.14 -3.38
CA PHE A 269 -2.12 0.24 -4.00
C PHE A 269 -1.24 1.26 -3.29
N TYR A 270 0.07 1.17 -3.50
CA TYR A 270 1.03 2.21 -3.16
C TYR A 270 2.14 2.29 -4.20
N ASN A 271 2.73 3.47 -4.36
CA ASN A 271 3.86 3.67 -5.26
C ASN A 271 5.15 3.13 -4.62
N ARG A 272 5.89 2.28 -5.33
CA ARG A 272 7.19 1.73 -4.93
C ARG A 272 8.37 2.54 -5.46
N THR A 273 8.11 3.40 -6.42
CA THR A 273 9.12 4.23 -7.09
C THR A 273 9.19 5.59 -6.41
N GLN A 274 10.34 5.88 -5.84
CA GLN A 274 10.68 7.17 -5.28
C GLN A 274 11.74 7.81 -6.17
N LEU A 275 11.90 9.12 -6.07
CA LEU A 275 13.00 9.79 -6.75
C LEU A 275 14.07 10.12 -5.72
N ALA A 276 15.33 9.92 -6.08
CA ALA A 276 16.48 10.34 -5.27
C ALA A 276 17.36 11.30 -6.06
N GLY A 277 17.80 12.36 -5.40
CA GLY A 277 18.69 13.39 -5.93
C GLY A 277 19.67 13.89 -4.87
N GLN A 278 20.48 14.87 -5.25
CA GLN A 278 21.36 15.59 -4.32
C GLN A 278 21.11 17.09 -4.46
N LEU A 279 20.86 17.77 -3.34
CA LEU A 279 20.75 19.22 -3.29
C LEU A 279 22.10 19.81 -2.85
N GLN A 280 22.49 20.94 -3.42
CA GLN A 280 23.62 21.72 -2.94
C GLN A 280 23.13 23.06 -2.40
N ILE A 281 23.26 23.28 -1.09
CA ILE A 281 22.79 24.47 -0.36
C ILE A 281 23.95 24.97 0.47
N ASN A 282 24.29 26.26 0.34
CA ASN A 282 25.40 26.90 1.06
C ASN A 282 26.73 26.10 0.97
N GLY A 283 26.98 25.48 -0.19
CA GLY A 283 28.17 24.66 -0.43
C GLY A 283 28.11 23.22 0.09
N LYS A 284 27.16 22.91 1.00
CA LYS A 284 26.95 21.57 1.55
C LYS A 284 26.00 20.75 0.66
N ARG A 285 26.23 19.44 0.60
CA ARG A 285 25.41 18.49 -0.15
C ARG A 285 24.47 17.74 0.78
N TYR A 286 23.23 17.60 0.35
CA TYR A 286 22.18 16.88 1.07
C TYR A 286 21.57 15.82 0.14
N ALA A 287 21.35 14.61 0.65
CA ALA A 287 20.55 13.64 -0.08
C ALA A 287 19.07 14.06 0.00
N ALA A 288 18.38 14.03 -1.13
CA ALA A 288 16.97 14.40 -1.18
C ALA A 288 16.15 13.31 -1.86
N TYR A 289 14.93 13.17 -1.41
CA TYR A 289 14.01 12.13 -1.84
C TYR A 289 12.62 12.71 -2.07
N LEU A 290 11.93 12.20 -3.10
CA LEU A 290 10.54 12.52 -3.39
C LEU A 290 9.74 11.21 -3.41
N ALA A 291 8.60 11.21 -2.75
CA ALA A 291 7.72 10.05 -2.69
C ALA A 291 6.28 10.49 -2.94
N ASP A 292 5.68 9.89 -3.96
CA ASP A 292 4.28 10.02 -4.35
C ASP A 292 3.37 9.33 -3.31
N ASN A 293 3.13 10.04 -2.21
CA ASN A 293 2.56 9.53 -0.97
C ASN A 293 1.32 10.30 -0.51
N ARG A 294 1.10 11.53 -1.02
CA ARG A 294 -0.03 12.36 -0.62
C ARG A 294 -1.24 12.08 -1.49
N VAL A 295 -1.05 12.12 -2.81
CA VAL A 295 -2.05 11.78 -3.82
C VAL A 295 -1.35 10.89 -4.82
N ILE A 296 -1.58 9.58 -4.79
CA ILE A 296 -0.82 8.62 -5.60
C ILE A 296 -1.24 8.71 -7.07
N ASP A 297 -0.79 9.76 -7.74
CA ASP A 297 -1.17 10.15 -9.10
C ASP A 297 0.06 10.25 -10.05
N GLY A 298 1.25 9.89 -9.56
CA GLY A 298 2.51 9.97 -10.27
C GLY A 298 3.10 11.39 -10.40
N ASN A 299 2.45 12.40 -9.80
CA ASN A 299 2.89 13.80 -9.84
C ASN A 299 3.67 14.19 -8.58
N TYR A 300 4.98 13.95 -8.61
CA TYR A 300 5.89 14.29 -7.51
C TYR A 300 5.97 15.79 -7.15
N LEU A 301 5.36 16.69 -7.93
CA LEU A 301 5.41 18.14 -7.69
C LEU A 301 4.54 18.58 -6.50
N ASN A 302 3.57 17.76 -6.07
CA ASN A 302 2.60 18.11 -5.02
C ASN A 302 2.82 17.37 -3.70
N ASP A 303 3.81 16.47 -3.62
CA ASP A 303 4.04 15.63 -2.44
C ASP A 303 4.98 16.25 -1.40
N GLY A 304 5.76 17.25 -1.81
CA GLY A 304 6.83 17.82 -0.99
C GLY A 304 8.16 17.09 -1.17
N ILE A 305 9.11 17.33 -0.27
CA ILE A 305 10.49 16.82 -0.37
C ILE A 305 11.00 16.34 0.98
N SER A 306 11.74 15.23 1.00
CA SER A 306 12.49 14.81 2.18
C SER A 306 13.98 15.03 1.98
N ILE A 307 14.66 15.56 2.99
CA ILE A 307 16.07 15.92 2.96
C ILE A 307 16.76 15.26 4.14
N ASP A 308 17.74 14.39 3.88
CA ASP A 308 18.58 13.77 4.91
C ASP A 308 19.57 14.83 5.42
N VAL A 309 19.20 15.50 6.52
CA VAL A 309 19.93 16.66 7.08
C VAL A 309 21.13 16.20 7.89
N ASN A 310 21.00 15.07 8.58
CA ASN A 310 22.04 14.52 9.45
C ASN A 310 23.03 13.60 8.71
N GLY A 311 22.72 13.16 7.48
CA GLY A 311 23.58 12.33 6.63
C GLY A 311 23.61 10.85 7.04
N ASP A 312 22.63 10.38 7.80
CA ASP A 312 22.58 8.99 8.30
C ASP A 312 21.98 7.99 7.28
N GLY A 313 21.52 8.49 6.13
CA GLY A 313 20.93 7.71 5.05
C GLY A 313 19.48 7.30 5.28
N LYS A 314 18.85 7.78 6.36
CA LYS A 314 17.43 7.62 6.69
C LYS A 314 16.76 8.99 6.64
N ILE A 315 15.43 8.96 6.71
CA ILE A 315 14.61 10.17 6.74
C ILE A 315 13.74 10.10 8.00
N ASP A 316 13.97 11.04 8.92
CA ASP A 316 13.01 11.30 9.99
C ASP A 316 11.82 12.09 9.43
N ARG A 317 10.68 11.40 9.30
CA ARG A 317 9.45 11.99 8.76
C ARG A 317 8.98 13.25 9.51
N ARG A 318 9.37 13.47 10.76
CA ARG A 318 8.92 14.62 11.55
C ARG A 318 9.74 15.87 11.32
N SER A 319 11.04 15.73 11.06
CA SER A 319 11.97 16.86 10.95
C SER A 319 12.62 17.01 9.58
N GLU A 320 12.63 15.95 8.78
CA GLU A 320 13.34 15.85 7.51
C GLU A 320 12.39 15.64 6.32
N SER A 321 11.07 15.61 6.55
CA SER A 321 10.07 15.54 5.49
C SER A 321 9.23 16.81 5.49
N LEU A 322 9.19 17.49 4.36
CA LEU A 322 8.54 18.78 4.17
C LEU A 322 7.39 18.61 3.21
N SER A 323 6.19 19.01 3.62
CA SER A 323 5.07 19.21 2.71
C SER A 323 5.33 20.45 1.84
N PRO A 324 4.61 20.62 0.71
CA PRO A 324 4.68 21.87 -0.04
C PRO A 324 4.38 23.08 0.84
N GLY A 325 5.29 24.06 0.84
CA GLY A 325 5.21 25.27 1.65
C GLY A 325 5.84 25.18 3.04
N ASP A 326 6.18 23.98 3.52
CA ASP A 326 6.90 23.81 4.79
C ASP A 326 8.31 24.39 4.68
N GLN A 327 8.88 24.72 5.84
CA GLN A 327 10.22 25.26 5.96
C GLN A 327 11.10 24.38 6.84
N ILE A 328 12.39 24.33 6.51
CA ILE A 328 13.42 23.65 7.30
C ILE A 328 14.59 24.59 7.55
N THR A 329 15.22 24.46 8.71
CA THR A 329 16.45 25.18 9.02
C THR A 329 17.65 24.36 8.59
N LEU A 330 18.42 24.86 7.63
CA LEU A 330 19.68 24.26 7.18
C LEU A 330 20.80 25.26 7.41
N ASP A 331 21.82 24.85 8.18
CA ASP A 331 22.99 25.68 8.50
C ASP A 331 22.61 27.08 9.07
N GLY A 332 21.54 27.15 9.87
CA GLY A 332 21.08 28.38 10.52
C GLY A 332 20.14 29.26 9.69
N GLU A 333 19.92 28.95 8.42
CA GLU A 333 18.97 29.66 7.55
C GLU A 333 17.70 28.83 7.33
N ARG A 334 16.54 29.50 7.26
CA ARG A 334 15.25 28.84 6.94
C ARG A 334 15.03 28.83 5.44
N PHE A 335 14.72 27.65 4.90
CA PHE A 335 14.42 27.46 3.49
C PHE A 335 13.05 26.82 3.30
N SER A 336 12.32 27.26 2.28
CA SER A 336 11.19 26.53 1.69
C SER A 336 11.59 25.95 0.34
N PHE A 337 10.97 24.85 -0.04
CA PHE A 337 11.25 24.17 -1.30
C PHE A 337 10.01 24.09 -2.17
N THR A 338 10.17 24.46 -3.44
CA THR A 338 9.17 24.26 -4.48
C THR A 338 9.72 23.28 -5.49
N VAL A 339 9.04 22.14 -5.64
CA VAL A 339 9.42 21.13 -6.63
C VAL A 339 8.85 21.54 -7.98
N VAL A 340 9.73 21.67 -8.98
CA VAL A 340 9.39 22.08 -10.34
C VAL A 340 9.84 21.03 -11.35
N ARG A 341 9.37 21.14 -12.60
CA ARG A 341 9.68 20.17 -13.67
C ARG A 341 11.14 20.18 -14.08
#